data_AF-A0A2D4IEE8-F1
#
_entry.id   AF-A0A2D4IEE8-F1
#
_cell.length_a   1.000
_cell.length_b   1.000
_cell.length_c   1.000
_cell.angle_alpha   90.00
_cell.angle_beta   90.00
_cell.angle_gamma   90.00
#
_symmetry.space_group_name_H-M   'P 1'
#
loop_
_entity.id
_entity.type
_entity.pdbx_description
1 polymer ?
#
loop_
_entity_poly.entity_id
_entity_poly.type
_entity_poly.pdbx_seq_one_letter_code
_entity_poly.pdbx_strand_id
1 'polypeptide(L)'
;VPGRSVQREQDIGPGVCHVYEFVNDGPSAISEGVLDISCPLRVQGRAVLYVTHYTVPANCTSSSPINPSRLQLEQPPTPFPGQDQHYVQKQDGGWNTGNIASTFPLKCNEDECFQLHCRMGALQRQESVSLHFYFRIWSKSFQQKENYPQTIQCEAIYHMQKVPYKIQPLEQPTRLKMSTSLHWAKAETSQGVPLWIIILAILIGLLLLALLIYVLYKLGFFKRSLPYGTAMEKAQLKPQAASEA
;
A
#
# COMPACT_ATOMS: atom_id res chain seq x y z
N VAL A 1 15.23 11.10 -11.35
CA VAL A 1 15.31 12.32 -12.19
C VAL A 1 14.60 13.46 -11.48
N PRO A 2 15.31 14.50 -11.04
CA PRO A 2 14.67 15.69 -10.47
C PRO A 2 13.94 16.46 -11.59
N GLY A 3 12.69 16.86 -11.35
CA GLY A 3 11.93 17.70 -12.28
C GLY A 3 10.80 17.03 -13.08
N ARG A 4 10.40 15.78 -12.80
CA ARG A 4 9.18 15.23 -13.42
C ARG A 4 7.96 16.01 -12.91
N SER A 5 7.32 16.77 -13.78
CA SER A 5 6.05 17.46 -13.50
C SER A 5 5.00 16.44 -13.09
N VAL A 6 4.32 16.67 -11.98
CA VAL A 6 3.18 15.85 -11.53
C VAL A 6 2.05 16.10 -12.53
N GLN A 7 1.64 15.09 -13.29
CA GLN A 7 0.55 15.22 -14.28
C GLN A 7 -0.63 14.29 -13.97
N ARG A 8 -0.35 13.12 -13.39
CA ARG A 8 -1.37 12.15 -13.00
C ARG A 8 -1.43 12.03 -11.49
N GLU A 9 -2.57 11.59 -10.97
CA GLU A 9 -2.73 11.42 -9.53
C GLU A 9 -1.81 10.34 -8.92
N GLN A 10 -1.41 9.32 -9.70
CA GLN A 10 -0.47 8.28 -9.22
C GLN A 10 0.95 8.84 -9.01
N ASP A 11 1.29 9.95 -9.67
CA ASP A 11 2.59 10.60 -9.50
C ASP A 11 2.70 11.28 -8.11
N ILE A 12 1.58 11.51 -7.41
CA ILE A 12 1.56 12.02 -6.04
C ILE A 12 1.87 10.91 -5.03
N GLY A 13 1.18 9.78 -5.15
CA GLY A 13 1.31 8.65 -4.23
C GLY A 13 0.04 7.80 -4.11
N PRO A 14 -0.05 6.97 -3.05
CA PRO A 14 -1.16 6.04 -2.87
C PRO A 14 -2.47 6.78 -2.62
N GLY A 15 -3.56 6.21 -3.12
CA GLY A 15 -4.92 6.69 -2.87
C GLY A 15 -5.40 6.26 -1.49
N VAL A 16 -6.19 7.11 -0.86
CA VAL A 16 -6.86 6.87 0.42
C VAL A 16 -8.29 7.35 0.31
N CYS A 17 -9.23 6.48 0.70
CA CYS A 17 -10.64 6.82 0.81
C CYS A 17 -11.01 6.93 2.30
N HIS A 18 -11.55 8.07 2.72
CA HIS A 18 -12.17 8.23 4.03
C HIS A 18 -13.69 8.20 3.85
N VAL A 19 -14.34 7.29 4.57
CA VAL A 19 -15.79 7.19 4.61
C VAL A 19 -16.25 7.64 5.99
N TYR A 20 -17.08 8.68 6.03
CA TYR A 20 -17.70 9.16 7.25
C TYR A 20 -19.18 8.79 7.21
N GLU A 21 -19.62 8.00 8.16
CA GLU A 21 -21.03 7.66 8.33
C GLU A 21 -21.57 8.43 9.54
N PHE A 22 -22.56 9.27 9.30
CA PHE A 22 -23.24 10.02 10.33
C PHE A 22 -24.58 9.35 10.62
N VAL A 23 -24.72 8.77 11.81
CA VAL A 23 -25.89 7.97 12.21
C VAL A 23 -26.56 8.61 13.44
N ASN A 24 -27.89 8.69 13.43
CA ASN A 24 -28.64 9.01 14.63
C ASN A 24 -28.98 7.74 15.43
N ASP A 25 -28.07 7.37 16.34
CA ASP A 25 -28.28 6.28 17.31
C ASP A 25 -29.12 6.70 18.52
N GLY A 26 -29.46 7.99 18.63
CA GLY A 26 -30.31 8.51 19.69
C GLY A 26 -31.75 8.01 19.59
N PRO A 27 -32.52 8.07 20.69
CA PRO A 27 -33.93 7.67 20.66
C PRO A 27 -34.83 8.67 19.92
N SER A 28 -34.37 9.91 19.71
CA SER A 28 -35.15 11.02 19.18
C SER A 28 -34.59 11.52 17.85
N ALA A 29 -35.46 12.08 17.00
CA ALA A 29 -35.05 12.73 15.76
C ALA A 29 -34.27 14.03 16.04
N ILE A 30 -33.35 14.36 15.14
CA ILE A 30 -32.63 15.63 15.12
C ILE A 30 -33.25 16.51 14.03
N SER A 31 -33.45 17.80 14.29
CA SER A 31 -34.07 18.70 13.31
C SER A 31 -33.03 19.41 12.43
N GLU A 32 -31.93 19.87 13.02
CA GLU A 32 -30.88 20.58 12.31
C GLU A 32 -29.54 20.44 13.04
N GLY A 33 -28.47 20.25 12.27
CA GLY A 33 -27.12 20.31 12.78
C GLY A 33 -26.10 20.65 11.71
N VAL A 34 -24.86 20.86 12.14
CA VAL A 34 -23.74 21.18 11.26
C VAL A 34 -22.64 20.15 11.46
N LEU A 35 -22.13 19.62 10.36
CA LEU A 35 -20.96 18.75 10.34
C LEU A 35 -19.79 19.50 9.70
N ASP A 36 -18.72 19.65 10.46
CA ASP A 36 -17.45 20.21 10.02
C ASP A 36 -16.40 19.11 9.92
N ILE A 37 -15.78 18.94 8.76
CA ILE A 37 -14.70 17.97 8.54
C ILE A 37 -13.43 18.73 8.19
N SER A 38 -12.34 18.38 8.86
CA SER A 38 -11.02 18.97 8.66
C SER A 38 -9.95 17.90 8.42
N CYS A 39 -9.16 18.08 7.37
CA CYS A 39 -8.04 17.20 7.01
C CYS A 39 -6.79 18.01 6.64
N PRO A 40 -5.59 17.62 7.10
CA PRO A 40 -4.36 18.38 6.85
C PRO A 40 -3.89 18.23 5.39
N LEU A 41 -3.99 19.30 4.61
CA LEU A 41 -3.44 19.32 3.23
C LEU A 41 -1.94 19.55 3.27
N ARG A 42 -1.48 20.43 4.16
CA ARG A 42 -0.06 20.65 4.41
C ARG A 42 0.19 20.78 5.91
N VAL A 43 1.39 20.36 6.33
CA VAL A 43 1.85 20.49 7.71
C VAL A 43 3.27 21.01 7.68
N GLN A 44 3.52 22.14 8.36
CA GLN A 44 4.84 22.80 8.39
C GLN A 44 5.37 23.06 6.96
N GLY A 45 4.50 23.51 6.05
CA GLY A 45 4.85 23.79 4.66
C GLY A 45 5.06 22.56 3.76
N ARG A 46 4.93 21.33 4.28
CA ARG A 46 5.04 20.09 3.50
C ARG A 46 3.66 19.58 3.09
N ALA A 47 3.46 19.21 1.82
CA ALA A 47 2.21 18.59 1.37
C ALA A 47 1.99 17.23 2.03
N VAL A 48 0.78 16.95 2.50
CA VAL A 48 0.43 15.71 3.22
C VAL A 48 -0.68 14.98 2.46
N LEU A 49 -1.85 15.59 2.35
CA LEU A 49 -2.99 15.08 1.59
C LEU A 49 -3.26 15.94 0.36
N TYR A 50 -3.73 15.29 -0.69
CA TYR A 50 -4.21 15.93 -1.91
C TYR A 50 -5.63 15.48 -2.21
N VAL A 51 -6.58 16.41 -2.29
CA VAL A 51 -7.99 16.09 -2.56
C VAL A 51 -8.21 15.85 -4.05
N THR A 52 -8.64 14.65 -4.42
CA THR A 52 -8.95 14.31 -5.82
C THR A 52 -10.43 14.47 -6.12
N HIS A 53 -11.29 13.96 -5.25
CA HIS A 53 -12.74 14.01 -5.38
C HIS A 53 -13.42 13.82 -4.02
N TYR A 54 -14.66 14.26 -3.87
CA TYR A 54 -15.51 13.89 -2.73
C TYR A 54 -16.97 13.78 -3.19
N THR A 55 -17.71 12.87 -2.58
CA THR A 55 -19.16 12.70 -2.79
C THR A 55 -19.86 13.07 -1.49
N VAL A 56 -20.59 14.19 -1.52
CA VAL A 56 -21.23 14.78 -0.34
C VAL A 56 -22.66 15.22 -0.67
N PRO A 57 -23.55 15.36 0.33
CA PRO A 57 -24.89 15.91 0.13
C PRO A 57 -24.88 17.34 -0.42
N ALA A 58 -25.98 17.78 -1.05
CA ALA A 58 -26.09 19.09 -1.69
C ALA A 58 -25.86 20.29 -0.75
N ASN A 59 -26.07 20.11 0.56
CA ASN A 59 -25.98 21.17 1.56
C ASN A 59 -24.57 21.32 2.17
N CYS A 60 -23.52 21.07 1.38
CA CYS A 60 -22.12 21.13 1.81
C CYS A 60 -21.33 22.19 1.04
N THR A 61 -20.44 22.88 1.75
CA THR A 61 -19.54 23.91 1.22
C THR A 61 -18.10 23.57 1.58
N SER A 62 -17.19 23.64 0.61
CA SER A 62 -15.76 23.37 0.80
C SER A 62 -14.97 24.66 0.70
N SER A 63 -14.02 24.84 1.62
CA SER A 63 -13.02 25.92 1.56
C SER A 63 -11.93 25.69 0.52
N SER A 64 -11.72 24.44 0.11
CA SER A 64 -10.64 24.02 -0.76
C SER A 64 -11.17 23.51 -2.10
N PRO A 65 -10.55 23.89 -3.24
CA PRO A 65 -10.95 23.39 -4.54
C PRO A 65 -10.61 21.91 -4.68
N ILE A 66 -11.48 21.18 -5.39
CA ILE A 66 -11.21 19.81 -5.82
C ILE A 66 -10.09 19.83 -6.87
N ASN A 67 -9.12 18.91 -6.76
CA ASN A 67 -8.07 18.72 -7.75
C ASN A 67 -7.38 20.06 -8.15
N PRO A 68 -6.79 20.82 -7.21
CA PRO A 68 -6.25 22.16 -7.47
C PRO A 68 -5.18 22.18 -8.57
N SER A 69 -4.40 21.10 -8.65
CA SER A 69 -3.33 20.94 -9.65
C SER A 69 -3.83 20.41 -11.00
N ARG A 70 -5.15 20.23 -11.18
CA ARG A 70 -5.80 19.75 -12.40
C ARG A 70 -5.14 18.49 -12.96
N LEU A 71 -4.85 17.55 -12.07
CA LEU A 71 -4.25 16.28 -12.45
C LEU A 71 -5.25 15.44 -13.21
N GLN A 72 -4.72 14.59 -14.11
CA GLN A 72 -5.51 13.56 -14.73
C GLN A 72 -5.85 12.51 -13.67
N LEU A 73 -7.13 12.48 -13.29
CA LEU A 73 -7.69 11.51 -12.35
C LEU A 73 -7.93 10.19 -13.08
N GLU A 74 -7.72 9.05 -12.42
CA GLU A 74 -8.30 7.80 -12.92
C GLU A 74 -9.82 7.89 -12.82
N GLN A 75 -10.50 7.35 -13.84
CA GLN A 75 -11.91 7.09 -13.71
C GLN A 75 -12.09 6.08 -12.57
N PRO A 76 -13.00 6.32 -11.61
CA PRO A 76 -13.36 5.28 -10.66
C PRO A 76 -13.78 4.04 -11.48
N PRO A 77 -13.33 2.83 -11.12
CA PRO A 77 -13.76 1.64 -11.82
C PRO A 77 -15.27 1.65 -11.88
N THR A 78 -15.84 1.60 -13.09
CA THR A 78 -17.29 1.56 -13.30
C THR A 78 -17.87 0.49 -12.39
N PRO A 79 -18.87 0.82 -11.54
CA PRO A 79 -19.53 -0.20 -10.76
C PRO A 79 -20.22 -1.14 -11.74
N PHE A 80 -19.70 -2.36 -11.86
CA PHE A 80 -20.52 -3.46 -12.35
C PHE A 80 -21.73 -3.55 -11.42
N PRO A 81 -22.96 -3.63 -11.93
CA PRO A 81 -24.14 -3.73 -11.08
C PRO A 81 -24.04 -5.03 -10.27
N GLY A 82 -23.75 -4.94 -8.97
CA GLY A 82 -23.79 -6.09 -8.06
C GLY A 82 -22.68 -6.25 -7.01
N GLN A 83 -21.72 -5.33 -6.86
CA GLN A 83 -20.70 -5.44 -5.80
C GLN A 83 -20.51 -4.15 -5.00
N ASP A 84 -21.40 -3.92 -4.03
CA ASP A 84 -21.05 -3.20 -2.81
C ASP A 84 -20.15 -4.11 -1.95
N GLN A 85 -18.95 -4.38 -2.43
CA GLN A 85 -17.88 -4.92 -1.59
C GLN A 85 -17.03 -3.76 -1.14
N HIS A 86 -17.23 -3.35 0.11
CA HIS A 86 -16.24 -2.57 0.86
C HIS A 86 -14.94 -3.37 0.92
N TYR A 87 -14.09 -3.25 -0.10
CA TYR A 87 -12.77 -3.85 -0.11
C TYR A 87 -11.85 -2.99 0.78
N VAL A 88 -11.99 -3.16 2.09
CA VAL A 88 -10.97 -2.74 3.04
C VAL A 88 -9.83 -3.74 2.92
N GLN A 89 -8.79 -3.40 2.17
CA GLN A 89 -7.58 -4.21 2.09
C GLN A 89 -6.82 -4.08 3.41
N LYS A 90 -7.23 -4.87 4.41
CA LYS A 90 -6.57 -4.95 5.70
C LYS A 90 -5.31 -5.80 5.52
N GLN A 91 -4.16 -5.15 5.31
CA GLN A 91 -2.87 -5.83 5.45
C GLN A 91 -2.59 -6.00 6.94
N ASP A 92 -3.09 -7.10 7.52
CA ASP A 92 -2.79 -7.52 8.88
C ASP A 92 -1.33 -8.03 8.94
N GLY A 93 -0.37 -7.11 8.93
CA GLY A 93 0.99 -7.39 9.35
C GLY A 93 1.04 -7.45 10.87
N GLY A 94 1.13 -8.65 11.44
CA GLY A 94 1.22 -8.84 12.89
C GLY A 94 2.35 -7.99 13.48
N TRP A 95 2.02 -7.00 14.32
CA TRP A 95 2.99 -6.13 14.97
C TRP A 95 2.99 -6.35 16.48
N ASN A 96 4.18 -6.64 17.00
CA ASN A 96 4.49 -6.62 18.42
C ASN A 96 4.24 -5.21 18.98
N THR A 97 3.30 -5.08 19.91
CA THR A 97 3.00 -3.87 20.69
C THR A 97 4.07 -3.55 21.75
N GLY A 98 5.32 -3.51 21.34
CA GLY A 98 6.45 -3.11 22.17
C GLY A 98 7.20 -1.97 21.50
N ASN A 99 7.04 -0.75 22.03
CA ASN A 99 7.68 0.50 21.58
C ASN A 99 7.10 1.17 20.32
N ILE A 100 5.83 1.56 20.35
CA ILE A 100 5.39 2.75 19.61
C ILE A 100 5.88 3.95 20.41
N ALA A 101 7.09 4.44 20.10
CA ALA A 101 7.49 5.78 20.49
C ALA A 101 6.37 6.75 20.07
N SER A 102 5.96 7.61 20.99
CA SER A 102 4.85 8.57 20.85
C SER A 102 4.94 9.37 19.55
N THR A 103 4.35 8.83 18.49
CA THR A 103 4.28 9.49 17.19
C THR A 103 3.20 10.56 17.31
N PHE A 104 3.59 11.83 17.28
CA PHE A 104 2.64 12.92 17.26
C PHE A 104 1.89 12.91 15.92
N PRO A 105 0.54 12.78 15.93
CA PRO A 105 -0.23 12.78 14.70
C PRO A 105 -0.15 14.14 14.00
N LEU A 106 -0.05 14.09 12.67
CA LEU A 106 -0.15 15.24 11.79
C LEU A 106 -1.61 15.71 11.80
N LYS A 107 -1.86 16.83 12.47
CA LYS A 107 -3.16 17.46 12.63
C LYS A 107 -3.25 18.74 11.81
N CYS A 108 -4.47 19.23 11.65
CA CYS A 108 -4.75 20.53 11.08
C CYS A 108 -4.27 21.68 11.97
N ASN A 109 -3.57 22.64 11.36
CA ASN A 109 -3.28 23.97 11.91
C ASN A 109 -3.87 25.03 10.96
N GLU A 110 -4.20 26.20 11.52
CA GLU A 110 -5.27 27.14 11.13
C GLU A 110 -5.50 27.40 9.62
N ASP A 111 -4.48 27.38 8.74
CA ASP A 111 -4.64 27.88 7.36
C ASP A 111 -4.37 26.88 6.22
N GLU A 112 -3.78 25.70 6.46
CA GLU A 112 -3.40 24.76 5.39
C GLU A 112 -4.20 23.44 5.43
N CYS A 113 -5.50 23.56 5.67
CA CYS A 113 -6.41 22.43 5.81
C CYS A 113 -7.56 22.43 4.82
N PHE A 114 -7.92 21.22 4.41
CA PHE A 114 -9.19 20.97 3.78
C PHE A 114 -10.26 21.11 4.84
N GLN A 115 -11.21 22.02 4.63
CA GLN A 115 -12.38 22.17 5.49
C GLN A 115 -13.66 22.02 4.66
N LEU A 116 -14.53 21.13 5.10
CA LEU A 116 -15.87 20.97 4.56
C LEU A 116 -16.89 21.29 5.66
N HIS A 117 -17.83 22.17 5.33
CA HIS A 117 -18.93 22.59 6.18
C HIS A 117 -20.25 22.12 5.58
N CYS A 118 -20.95 21.22 6.25
CA CYS A 118 -22.21 20.63 5.81
C CYS A 118 -23.36 20.96 6.75
N ARG A 119 -24.46 21.49 6.21
CA ARG A 119 -25.71 21.65 6.95
C ARG A 119 -26.53 20.37 6.84
N MET A 120 -26.61 19.66 7.94
CA MET A 120 -27.38 18.43 8.07
C MET A 120 -28.83 18.78 8.42
N GLY A 121 -29.75 18.27 7.60
CA GLY A 121 -31.18 18.46 7.79
C GLY A 121 -31.73 17.57 8.91
N ALA A 122 -33.05 17.35 8.87
CA ALA A 122 -33.70 16.46 9.82
C ALA A 122 -33.19 15.02 9.64
N LEU A 123 -32.79 14.38 10.74
CA LEU A 123 -32.30 13.02 10.76
C LEU A 123 -33.15 12.18 11.73
N GLN A 124 -33.88 11.21 11.18
CA GLN A 124 -34.72 10.30 11.94
C GLN A 124 -33.88 9.29 12.73
N ARG A 125 -34.55 8.56 13.63
CA ARG A 125 -33.95 7.49 14.41
C ARG A 125 -33.40 6.40 13.47
N GLN A 126 -32.16 5.96 13.65
CA GLN A 126 -31.45 5.01 12.78
C GLN A 126 -31.27 5.44 11.33
N GLU A 127 -31.50 6.71 11.01
CA GLU A 127 -31.16 7.23 9.68
C GLU A 127 -29.66 7.56 9.63
N SER A 128 -29.02 7.26 8.49
CA SER A 128 -27.60 7.55 8.28
C SER A 128 -27.34 8.29 6.97
N VAL A 129 -26.28 9.09 6.98
CA VAL A 129 -25.77 9.81 5.82
C VAL A 129 -24.29 9.49 5.68
N SER A 130 -23.87 9.06 4.49
CA SER A 130 -22.47 8.76 4.18
C SER A 130 -21.82 9.89 3.38
N LEU A 131 -20.57 10.22 3.74
CA LEU A 131 -19.71 11.13 3.01
C LEU A 131 -18.43 10.39 2.60
N HIS A 132 -18.08 10.47 1.32
CA HIS A 132 -16.91 9.78 0.77
C HIS A 132 -15.88 10.81 0.31
N PHE A 133 -14.67 10.73 0.86
CA PHE A 133 -13.57 11.60 0.48
C PHE A 133 -12.44 10.79 -0.12
N TYR A 134 -11.97 11.22 -1.28
CA TYR A 134 -10.87 10.59 -1.99
C TYR A 134 -9.66 11.52 -1.95
N PHE A 135 -8.59 11.02 -1.35
CA PHE A 135 -7.33 11.71 -1.20
C PHE A 135 -6.20 10.90 -1.84
N ARG A 136 -5.10 11.59 -2.15
CA ARG A 136 -3.79 10.99 -2.45
C ARG A 136 -2.80 11.44 -1.39
N ILE A 137 -1.98 10.53 -0.89
CA ILE A 137 -0.91 10.87 0.05
C ILE A 137 0.31 11.33 -0.72
N TRP A 138 0.89 12.47 -0.33
CA TRP A 138 2.07 13.03 -0.98
C TRP A 138 3.36 12.28 -0.61
N SER A 139 3.65 11.17 -1.31
CA SER A 139 4.75 10.25 -0.95
C SER A 139 6.10 10.95 -0.76
N LYS A 140 6.42 11.96 -1.60
CA LYS A 140 7.67 12.72 -1.51
C LYS A 140 7.89 13.41 -0.16
N SER A 141 6.82 13.82 0.53
CA SER A 141 6.93 14.52 1.82
C SER A 141 7.30 13.58 2.98
N PHE A 142 7.04 12.29 2.81
CA PHE A 142 7.27 11.26 3.83
C PHE A 142 8.60 10.51 3.63
N GLN A 143 9.17 10.51 2.42
CA GLN A 143 10.42 9.81 2.07
C GLN A 143 11.60 10.19 2.98
N GLN A 144 11.66 11.44 3.46
CA GLN A 144 12.77 11.87 4.31
C GLN A 144 12.80 11.20 5.69
N LYS A 145 11.70 10.57 6.12
CA LYS A 145 11.56 9.87 7.41
C LYS A 145 11.07 8.44 7.20
N GLU A 146 11.72 7.70 6.29
CA GLU A 146 11.40 6.30 5.94
C GLU A 146 11.33 5.33 7.15
N ASN A 147 11.94 5.66 8.28
CA ASN A 147 12.01 4.77 9.45
C ASN A 147 11.04 5.10 10.60
N TYR A 148 10.23 6.14 10.48
CA TYR A 148 9.28 6.50 11.53
C TYR A 148 7.85 6.41 11.01
N PRO A 149 6.97 5.58 11.65
CA PRO A 149 5.56 5.60 11.31
C PRO A 149 5.02 7.02 11.53
N GLN A 150 4.14 7.47 10.65
CA GLN A 150 3.49 8.77 10.79
C GLN A 150 1.99 8.56 10.73
N THR A 151 1.24 9.25 11.58
CA THR A 151 -0.22 9.17 11.58
C THR A 151 -0.78 10.49 11.08
N ILE A 152 -1.55 10.45 10.01
CA ILE A 152 -2.33 11.59 9.52
C ILE A 152 -3.69 11.55 10.23
N GLN A 153 -4.10 12.64 10.86
CA GLN A 153 -5.35 12.71 11.59
C GLN A 153 -6.28 13.77 10.99
N CYS A 154 -7.42 13.32 10.49
CA CYS A 154 -8.57 14.17 10.16
C CYS A 154 -9.52 14.24 11.37
N GLU A 155 -10.21 15.36 11.54
CA GLU A 155 -11.20 15.57 12.60
C GLU A 155 -12.54 15.93 12.00
N ALA A 156 -13.59 15.24 12.43
CA ALA A 156 -14.98 15.55 12.13
C ALA A 156 -15.68 15.99 13.42
N ILE A 157 -16.34 17.14 13.38
CA ILE A 157 -17.02 17.76 14.51
C ILE A 157 -18.47 18.00 14.11
N TYR A 158 -19.39 17.47 14.92
CA TYR A 158 -20.82 17.69 14.74
C TYR A 158 -21.37 18.62 15.81
N HIS A 159 -21.99 19.70 15.35
CA HIS A 159 -22.68 20.70 16.15
C HIS A 159 -24.19 20.51 16.01
N MET A 160 -24.83 19.99 17.06
CA MET A 160 -26.28 19.90 17.11
C MET A 160 -26.86 21.31 17.31
N GLN A 161 -27.73 21.76 16.39
CA GLN A 161 -28.33 23.11 16.48
C GLN A 161 -29.75 23.06 17.00
N LYS A 162 -30.60 22.18 16.44
CA LYS A 162 -32.01 22.11 16.80
C LYS A 162 -32.50 20.69 16.92
N VAL A 163 -33.33 20.49 17.94
CA VAL A 163 -34.04 19.26 18.23
C VAL A 163 -35.55 19.55 18.30
N PRO A 164 -36.42 18.59 18.01
CA PRO A 164 -37.86 18.81 17.93
C PRO A 164 -38.54 19.00 19.31
N TYR A 165 -37.80 18.85 20.41
CA TYR A 165 -38.31 18.97 21.78
C TYR A 165 -37.80 20.24 22.46
N LYS A 166 -38.61 20.79 23.40
CA LYS A 166 -38.35 22.09 24.05
C LYS A 166 -37.10 22.12 24.95
N ILE A 167 -36.62 20.97 25.40
CA ILE A 167 -35.47 20.84 26.30
C ILE A 167 -34.23 20.58 25.45
N GLN A 168 -33.35 21.57 25.29
CA GLN A 168 -32.14 21.35 24.49
C GLN A 168 -31.15 20.46 25.25
N PRO A 169 -30.54 19.45 24.59
CA PRO A 169 -29.46 18.69 25.20
C PRO A 169 -28.24 19.58 25.44
N LEU A 170 -27.40 19.18 26.40
CA LEU A 170 -26.17 19.91 26.74
C LEU A 170 -25.29 20.06 25.49
N GLU A 171 -24.85 21.29 25.20
CA GLU A 171 -24.17 21.72 23.96
C GLU A 171 -22.75 21.15 23.76
N GLN A 172 -22.51 19.86 23.98
CA GLN A 172 -21.23 19.25 23.67
C GLN A 172 -21.22 18.73 22.24
N PRO A 173 -20.35 19.25 21.36
CA PRO A 173 -20.23 18.74 20.01
C PRO A 173 -19.67 17.33 20.03
N THR A 174 -20.23 16.46 19.19
CA THR A 174 -19.69 15.12 18.99
C THR A 174 -18.45 15.22 18.12
N ARG A 175 -17.32 14.68 18.58
CA ARG A 175 -16.04 14.72 17.87
C ARG A 175 -15.60 13.31 17.49
N LEU A 176 -15.26 13.13 16.22
CA LEU A 176 -14.68 11.92 15.69
C LEU A 176 -13.30 12.23 15.09
N LYS A 177 -12.32 11.38 15.36
CA LYS A 177 -10.96 11.50 14.82
C LYS A 177 -10.67 10.31 13.92
N MET A 178 -10.39 10.58 12.66
CA MET A 178 -10.02 9.56 11.68
C MET A 178 -8.52 9.57 11.47
N SER A 179 -7.86 8.46 11.81
CA SER A 179 -6.40 8.34 11.79
C SER A 179 -5.95 7.39 10.68
N THR A 180 -5.15 7.89 9.74
CA THR A 180 -4.50 7.09 8.70
C THR A 180 -3.04 6.88 9.08
N SER A 181 -2.68 5.63 9.40
CA SER A 181 -1.30 5.28 9.76
C SER A 181 -0.49 4.97 8.50
N LEU A 182 0.62 5.68 8.34
CA LEU A 182 1.61 5.45 7.30
C LEU A 182 2.72 4.57 7.82
N HIS A 183 2.82 3.39 7.21
CA HIS A 183 3.94 2.49 7.38
C HIS A 183 4.63 2.34 6.03
N TRP A 184 5.96 2.46 6.05
CA TRP A 184 6.74 2.05 4.89
C TRP A 184 6.64 0.55 4.81
N ALA A 185 6.18 0.04 3.67
CA ALA A 185 6.34 -1.36 3.36
C ALA A 185 7.84 -1.62 3.45
N LYS A 186 8.28 -2.25 4.54
CA LYS A 186 9.59 -2.88 4.57
C LYS A 186 9.57 -3.75 3.33
N ALA A 187 10.42 -3.45 2.34
CA ALA A 187 10.57 -4.34 1.21
C ALA A 187 10.66 -5.71 1.86
N GLU A 188 9.74 -6.61 1.51
CA GLU A 188 9.85 -8.01 1.85
C GLU A 188 11.26 -8.34 1.39
N THR A 189 12.22 -8.26 2.30
CA THR A 189 13.48 -8.91 2.12
C THR A 189 12.96 -10.33 2.15
N SER A 190 12.63 -10.88 0.98
CA SER A 190 12.93 -12.26 0.68
C SER A 190 14.34 -12.38 1.23
N GLN A 191 14.44 -12.82 2.49
CA GLN A 191 15.69 -12.75 3.24
C GLN A 191 16.60 -13.59 2.37
N GLY A 192 17.45 -12.92 1.60
CA GLY A 192 18.26 -13.58 0.60
C GLY A 192 18.97 -14.70 1.36
N VAL A 193 18.89 -15.92 0.83
CA VAL A 193 19.36 -17.10 1.55
C VAL A 193 20.75 -16.78 2.12
N PRO A 194 20.91 -16.77 3.45
CA PRO A 194 22.15 -16.32 4.07
C PRO A 194 23.36 -17.06 3.49
N LEU A 195 24.46 -16.34 3.24
CA LEU A 195 25.65 -16.89 2.57
C LEU A 195 26.20 -18.15 3.28
N TRP A 196 26.09 -18.24 4.60
CA TRP A 196 26.52 -19.42 5.36
C TRP A 196 25.73 -20.68 4.99
N ILE A 197 24.45 -20.58 4.63
CA ILE A 197 23.63 -21.72 4.18
C ILE A 197 24.11 -22.20 2.81
N ILE A 198 24.51 -21.28 1.93
CA ILE A 198 25.07 -21.63 0.61
C ILE A 198 26.41 -22.36 0.79
N ILE A 199 27.29 -21.85 1.68
CA ILE A 199 28.58 -22.48 1.99
C ILE A 199 28.38 -23.89 2.57
N LEU A 200 27.44 -24.03 3.51
CA LEU A 200 27.11 -25.32 4.12
C LEU A 200 26.60 -26.34 3.10
N ALA A 201 25.74 -25.91 2.16
CA ALA A 201 25.23 -26.76 1.10
C ALA A 201 26.34 -27.27 0.17
N ILE A 202 27.32 -26.42 -0.17
CA ILE A 202 28.47 -26.80 -0.99
C ILE A 202 29.34 -27.83 -0.27
N LEU A 203 29.62 -27.63 1.03
CA LEU A 203 30.40 -28.57 1.83
C LEU A 203 29.75 -29.96 1.91
N ILE A 204 28.45 -30.01 2.17
CA ILE A 204 27.70 -31.27 2.22
C ILE A 204 27.65 -31.92 0.83
N GLY A 205 27.43 -31.14 -0.24
CA GLY A 205 27.43 -31.63 -1.62
C GLY A 205 28.77 -32.25 -2.03
N LEU A 206 29.88 -31.61 -1.70
CA LEU A 206 31.23 -32.13 -1.98
C LEU A 206 31.52 -33.40 -1.17
N LEU A 207 31.09 -33.46 0.09
CA LEU A 207 31.24 -34.64 0.93
C LEU A 207 30.48 -35.85 0.34
N LEU A 208 29.22 -35.65 -0.06
CA LEU A 208 28.40 -36.69 -0.69
C LEU A 208 28.99 -37.14 -2.03
N LEU A 209 29.47 -36.20 -2.85
CA LEU A 209 30.11 -36.49 -4.12
C LEU A 209 31.36 -37.36 -3.93
N ALA A 210 32.23 -37.00 -2.98
CA ALA A 210 33.43 -37.78 -2.66
C ALA A 210 33.08 -39.19 -2.18
N LEU A 211 32.06 -39.33 -1.34
CA LEU A 211 31.57 -40.63 -0.86
C LEU A 211 31.03 -41.48 -2.01
N LEU A 212 30.25 -40.90 -2.92
CA LEU A 212 29.74 -41.59 -4.11
C LEU A 212 30.88 -42.10 -5.00
N ILE A 213 31.88 -41.26 -5.28
CA ILE A 213 33.06 -41.65 -6.06
C ILE A 213 33.79 -42.80 -5.38
N TYR A 214 33.96 -42.74 -4.06
CA TYR A 214 34.59 -43.82 -3.29
C TYR A 214 33.81 -45.14 -3.38
N VAL A 215 32.48 -45.10 -3.27
CA VAL A 215 31.63 -46.28 -3.43
C VAL A 215 31.73 -46.84 -4.86
N LEU A 216 31.63 -46.00 -5.89
CA LEU A 216 31.76 -46.42 -7.29
C LEU A 216 33.16 -46.98 -7.59
N TYR A 217 34.19 -46.42 -6.97
CA TYR A 217 35.55 -46.94 -7.02
C TYR A 217 35.66 -48.33 -6.39
N LYS A 218 35.08 -48.52 -5.19
CA LYS A 218 35.09 -49.81 -4.49
C LYS A 218 34.24 -50.87 -5.16
N LEU A 219 33.13 -50.48 -5.80
CA LEU A 219 32.28 -51.36 -6.63
C LEU A 219 32.91 -51.65 -8.01
N GLY A 220 34.10 -51.11 -8.30
CA GLY A 220 34.86 -51.48 -9.50
C GLY A 220 34.40 -50.80 -10.79
N PHE A 221 33.56 -49.77 -10.73
CA PHE A 221 33.04 -49.10 -11.93
C PHE A 221 34.14 -48.41 -12.75
N PHE A 222 35.19 -47.89 -12.09
CA PHE A 222 36.35 -47.28 -12.75
C PHE A 222 37.41 -48.30 -13.20
N LYS A 223 37.21 -49.60 -13.00
CA LYS A 223 38.10 -50.65 -13.53
C LYS A 223 37.71 -51.09 -14.94
N ARG A 224 37.39 -50.15 -15.83
CA ARG A 224 37.36 -50.46 -17.26
C ARG A 224 38.80 -50.63 -17.75
N SER A 225 39.13 -51.88 -18.07
CA SER A 225 40.32 -52.27 -18.81
C SER A 225 40.46 -51.44 -20.08
N LEU A 226 41.60 -50.79 -20.28
CA LEU A 226 42.04 -50.46 -21.64
C LEU A 226 42.48 -51.77 -22.30
N PRO A 227 41.86 -52.26 -23.39
CA PRO A 227 42.56 -53.15 -24.29
C PRO A 227 43.40 -52.28 -25.23
N TYR A 228 44.71 -52.25 -24.98
CA TYR A 228 45.67 -51.77 -25.96
C TYR A 228 45.82 -52.84 -27.05
N GLY A 229 45.53 -52.48 -28.31
CA GLY A 229 46.03 -53.14 -29.52
C GLY A 229 45.27 -54.37 -30.04
N THR A 230 44.49 -54.16 -31.11
CA THR A 230 44.56 -54.87 -32.42
C THR A 230 43.19 -54.94 -33.11
N ALA A 231 42.82 -53.86 -33.81
CA ALA A 231 41.93 -53.91 -34.96
C ALA A 231 42.10 -52.61 -35.77
N MET A 232 43.31 -52.37 -36.28
CA MET A 232 43.45 -51.54 -37.46
C MET A 232 42.90 -52.36 -38.63
N GLU A 233 41.60 -52.20 -38.88
CA GLU A 233 40.96 -52.71 -40.08
C GLU A 233 41.57 -52.02 -41.31
N LYS A 234 41.89 -52.85 -42.31
CA LYS A 234 42.63 -52.52 -43.52
C LYS A 234 41.99 -51.37 -44.30
N ALA A 235 42.62 -50.20 -44.30
CA ALA A 235 42.55 -49.29 -45.45
C ALA A 235 43.62 -49.73 -46.46
N GLN A 236 43.30 -50.66 -47.35
CA GLN A 236 44.13 -50.96 -48.52
C GLN A 236 44.07 -49.78 -49.50
N LEU A 237 45.14 -49.00 -49.58
CA LEU A 237 45.44 -48.16 -50.75
C LEU A 237 46.27 -49.00 -51.73
N LYS A 238 45.70 -49.24 -52.90
CA LYS A 238 46.30 -49.92 -54.06
C LYS A 238 47.45 -49.04 -54.60
N PRO A 239 48.68 -49.56 -54.78
CA PRO A 239 49.71 -48.80 -55.47
C PRO A 239 49.34 -48.66 -56.95
N GLN A 240 49.30 -47.41 -57.41
CA GLN A 240 49.18 -47.06 -58.82
C GLN A 240 50.52 -47.39 -59.50
N ALA A 241 50.43 -48.19 -60.55
CA ALA A 241 51.56 -48.57 -61.38
C ALA A 241 52.27 -47.33 -61.93
N ALA A 242 53.60 -47.29 -61.78
CA ALA A 242 54.45 -46.55 -62.68
C ALA A 242 54.35 -47.23 -64.06
N SER A 243 53.67 -46.57 -65.00
CA SER A 243 53.81 -46.87 -66.42
C SER A 243 55.04 -46.14 -66.92
N GLU A 244 55.86 -46.92 -67.61
CA GLU A 244 57.05 -46.56 -68.39
C GLU A 244 56.83 -45.39 -69.34
N ALA A 245 57.90 -44.59 -69.55
CA ALA A 245 58.64 -44.44 -70.82
C ALA A 245 59.33 -43.06 -70.89
#